data_AF-A0A970SXA2-F1
#
_entry.id   AF-A0A970SXA2-F1
#
_cell.length_a   1.000
_cell.length_b   1.000
_cell.length_c   1.000
_cell.angle_alpha   90.00
_cell.angle_beta   90.00
_cell.angle_gamma   90.00
#
_symmetry.space_group_name_H-M   'P 1'
#
loop_
_entity.id
_entity.type
_entity.pdbx_description
1 polymer ?
#
loop_
_entity_poly.entity_id
_entity_poly.type
_entity_poly.pdbx_seq_one_letter_code
_entity_poly.pdbx_strand_id
1 'polypeptide(L)'
;MRGTVLVVFNDRKYAAGDMPDKPTSGENLSGSQREAELERELTQVRQMWQAASAEMQLSQEELKSSYEELQSGNEELQSTNEELQSTNEELTTSQEEIQFLNEELKALNYELIVKLEELAQANNDMRNLLDSTNIATLFLDNWLCVKSFTKQMSVISKLIGSDVGRPVTDIASRLFYTQITEDVKRVLETLHLIETPIEAENGAWFNVRIQPYRTLENKIDGVVITFVDITKAKELEARLLNTQALLQQKLSNQGDQLTLPQGRLAGEITARQREAAAGWDPDSKE
;
A
#
# COMPACT_ATOMS: atom_id res chain seq x y z
N MET A 1 -71.31 -13.71 4.92
CA MET A 1 -72.72 -13.96 5.27
C MET A 1 -72.96 -15.46 5.17
N ARG A 2 -73.15 -16.18 6.29
CA ARG A 2 -73.50 -17.60 6.28
C ARG A 2 -75.01 -17.72 6.46
N GLY A 3 -75.72 -18.16 5.42
CA GLY A 3 -77.16 -18.39 5.45
C GLY A 3 -77.48 -19.81 5.91
N THR A 4 -78.30 -19.95 6.94
CA THR A 4 -78.81 -21.24 7.42
C THR A 4 -80.10 -21.59 6.68
N VAL A 5 -80.22 -22.82 6.16
CA VAL A 5 -81.46 -23.32 5.53
C VAL A 5 -82.18 -24.25 6.50
N LEU A 6 -83.48 -23.99 6.71
CA LEU A 6 -84.37 -24.78 7.55
C LEU A 6 -85.20 -25.73 6.66
N VAL A 7 -85.13 -27.03 6.92
CA VAL A 7 -85.95 -28.05 6.24
C VAL A 7 -86.97 -28.60 7.24
N VAL A 8 -88.25 -28.54 6.87
CA VAL A 8 -89.38 -29.02 7.69
C VAL A 8 -89.98 -30.25 7.02
N PHE A 9 -90.11 -31.34 7.78
CA PHE A 9 -90.79 -32.56 7.35
C PHE A 9 -92.17 -32.62 7.98
N ASN A 10 -93.17 -32.98 7.18
CA ASN A 10 -94.53 -33.21 7.65
C ASN A 10 -94.83 -34.72 7.63
N ASP A 11 -95.05 -35.28 8.81
CA ASP A 11 -95.43 -36.67 8.98
C ASP A 11 -96.90 -36.86 8.60
N ARG A 12 -97.14 -37.54 7.47
CA ARG A 12 -98.47 -37.93 7.06
C ARG A 12 -98.77 -39.32 7.61
N LYS A 13 -99.53 -39.37 8.71
CA LYS A 13 -100.06 -40.63 9.26
C LYS A 13 -100.94 -41.32 8.22
N TYR A 14 -100.53 -42.50 7.79
CA TYR A 14 -101.39 -43.43 7.05
C TYR A 14 -102.51 -43.91 7.98
N ALA A 15 -103.75 -43.70 7.57
CA ALA A 15 -104.93 -44.28 8.22
C ALA A 15 -105.00 -45.78 7.88
N ALA A 16 -105.15 -46.60 8.91
CA ALA A 16 -105.41 -48.02 8.78
C ALA A 16 -106.83 -48.24 8.26
N GLY A 17 -106.95 -48.80 7.06
CA GLY A 17 -108.23 -49.11 6.44
C GLY A 17 -108.01 -49.49 4.98
N ASP A 18 -107.71 -50.78 4.78
CA ASP A 18 -107.97 -51.61 3.59
C ASP A 18 -106.78 -52.53 3.30
N MET A 19 -106.77 -53.68 3.98
CA MET A 19 -106.12 -54.87 3.45
C MET A 19 -106.94 -55.34 2.25
N PRO A 20 -106.34 -55.57 1.07
CA PRO A 20 -107.04 -56.21 -0.01
C PRO A 20 -107.14 -57.72 0.26
N ASP A 21 -108.35 -58.24 0.10
CA ASP A 21 -108.68 -59.66 0.05
C ASP A 21 -107.86 -60.39 -1.02
N LYS A 22 -107.56 -61.67 -0.75
CA LYS A 22 -106.91 -62.59 -1.68
C LYS A 22 -107.63 -62.59 -3.05
N PRO A 23 -106.94 -62.41 -4.18
CA PRO A 23 -107.56 -62.65 -5.47
C PRO A 23 -107.50 -64.15 -5.78
N THR A 24 -108.68 -64.74 -5.91
CA THR A 24 -108.92 -66.01 -6.59
C THR A 24 -108.63 -65.89 -8.08
N SER A 25 -108.02 -66.94 -8.60
CA SER A 25 -107.51 -67.15 -9.94
C SER A 25 -108.51 -66.86 -11.07
N GLY A 26 -108.07 -66.11 -12.08
CA GLY A 26 -108.77 -65.95 -13.36
C GLY A 26 -108.06 -64.97 -14.31
N GLU A 27 -107.56 -65.52 -15.44
CA GLU A 27 -107.22 -64.83 -16.71
C GLU A 27 -105.85 -64.08 -16.85
N ASN A 28 -104.84 -64.84 -17.27
CA ASN A 28 -103.43 -64.48 -17.50
C ASN A 28 -103.13 -63.74 -18.84
N LEU A 29 -103.97 -62.83 -19.33
CA LEU A 29 -103.72 -62.14 -20.63
C LEU A 29 -103.61 -60.60 -20.57
N SER A 30 -103.92 -59.96 -19.43
CA SER A 30 -103.77 -58.49 -19.23
C SER A 30 -102.55 -58.10 -18.36
N GLY A 31 -102.13 -58.97 -17.44
CA GLY A 31 -100.95 -58.75 -16.58
C GLY A 31 -99.64 -58.65 -17.38
N SER A 32 -99.44 -59.52 -18.37
CA SER A 32 -98.20 -59.55 -19.16
C SER A 32 -97.95 -58.28 -19.99
N GLN A 33 -98.99 -57.59 -20.45
CA GLN A 33 -98.84 -56.32 -21.19
C GLN A 33 -98.54 -55.15 -20.25
N ARG A 34 -99.20 -55.08 -19.08
CA ARG A 34 -98.98 -54.02 -18.09
C ARG A 34 -97.63 -54.17 -17.38
N GLU A 35 -97.22 -55.41 -17.11
CA GLU A 35 -95.89 -55.75 -16.59
C GLU A 35 -94.79 -55.33 -17.58
N ALA A 36 -94.95 -55.61 -18.88
CA ALA A 36 -94.00 -55.19 -19.90
C ALA A 36 -93.92 -53.65 -20.06
N GLU A 37 -95.03 -52.94 -19.87
CA GLU A 37 -95.08 -51.47 -19.92
C GLU A 37 -94.41 -50.83 -18.70
N LEU A 38 -94.66 -51.39 -17.51
CA LEU A 38 -94.00 -50.99 -16.26
C LEU A 38 -92.50 -51.31 -16.29
N GLU A 39 -92.08 -52.45 -16.84
CA GLU A 39 -90.66 -52.78 -17.04
C GLU A 39 -89.97 -51.78 -17.98
N ARG A 40 -90.67 -51.32 -19.04
CA ARG A 40 -90.16 -50.25 -19.92
C ARG A 40 -90.03 -48.91 -19.19
N GLU A 41 -91.01 -48.52 -18.39
CA GLU A 41 -90.91 -47.29 -17.59
C GLU A 41 -89.80 -47.38 -16.54
N LEU A 42 -89.65 -48.53 -15.87
CA LEU A 42 -88.64 -48.73 -14.83
C LEU A 42 -87.23 -48.75 -15.43
N THR A 43 -87.06 -49.35 -16.61
CA THR A 43 -85.79 -49.29 -17.37
C THR A 43 -85.50 -47.86 -17.86
N GLN A 44 -86.50 -47.12 -18.33
CA GLN A 44 -86.35 -45.72 -18.73
C GLN A 44 -85.96 -44.81 -17.54
N VAL A 45 -86.61 -44.96 -16.38
CA VAL A 45 -86.27 -44.22 -15.17
C VAL A 45 -84.87 -44.58 -14.67
N ARG A 46 -84.46 -45.86 -14.72
CA ARG A 46 -83.08 -46.24 -14.41
C ARG A 46 -82.08 -45.60 -15.35
N GLN A 47 -82.35 -45.59 -16.66
CA GLN A 47 -81.49 -44.94 -17.64
C GLN A 47 -81.38 -43.43 -17.38
N MET A 48 -82.50 -42.76 -17.09
CA MET A 48 -82.50 -41.33 -16.73
C MET A 48 -81.74 -41.06 -15.43
N TRP A 49 -81.93 -41.90 -14.41
CA TRP A 49 -81.20 -41.76 -13.14
C TRP A 49 -79.69 -42.01 -13.32
N GLN A 50 -79.31 -43.01 -14.12
CA GLN A 50 -77.93 -43.27 -14.48
C GLN A 50 -77.33 -42.10 -15.25
N ALA A 51 -78.06 -41.52 -16.22
CA ALA A 51 -77.63 -40.35 -16.97
C ALA A 51 -77.45 -39.12 -16.07
N ALA A 52 -78.42 -38.82 -15.20
CA ALA A 52 -78.33 -37.71 -14.25
C ALA A 52 -77.22 -37.92 -13.22
N SER A 53 -77.00 -39.15 -12.75
CA SER A 53 -75.89 -39.47 -11.86
C SER A 53 -74.53 -39.29 -12.56
N ALA A 54 -74.43 -39.67 -13.84
CA ALA A 54 -73.21 -39.48 -14.62
C ALA A 54 -72.93 -37.99 -14.88
N GLU A 55 -73.95 -37.20 -15.22
CA GLU A 55 -73.84 -35.75 -15.41
C GLU A 55 -73.42 -35.03 -14.11
N MET A 56 -74.01 -35.44 -12.97
CA MET A 56 -73.63 -34.94 -11.65
C MET A 56 -72.17 -35.28 -11.29
N GLN A 57 -71.69 -36.47 -11.69
CA GLN A 57 -70.29 -36.87 -11.49
C GLN A 57 -69.35 -36.04 -12.37
N LEU A 58 -69.68 -35.87 -13.65
CA LEU A 58 -68.91 -35.03 -14.57
C LEU A 58 -68.82 -33.57 -14.08
N SER A 59 -69.94 -32.98 -13.64
CA SER A 59 -69.94 -31.62 -13.09
C SER A 59 -69.08 -31.51 -11.82
N GLN A 60 -69.07 -32.54 -10.97
CA GLN A 60 -68.18 -32.56 -9.80
C GLN A 60 -66.71 -32.68 -10.20
N GLU A 61 -66.38 -33.48 -11.20
CA GLU A 61 -65.02 -33.59 -11.74
C GLU A 61 -64.56 -32.28 -12.37
N GLU A 62 -65.41 -31.60 -13.14
CA GLU A 62 -65.14 -30.28 -13.72
C GLU A 62 -64.90 -29.21 -12.63
N LEU A 63 -65.77 -29.15 -11.62
CA LEU A 63 -65.59 -28.24 -10.48
C LEU A 63 -64.30 -28.52 -9.72
N LYS A 64 -63.96 -29.80 -9.53
CA LYS A 64 -62.72 -30.20 -8.89
C LYS A 64 -61.50 -29.79 -9.72
N SER A 65 -61.54 -30.03 -11.04
CA SER A 65 -60.48 -29.60 -11.96
C SER A 65 -60.30 -28.08 -11.93
N SER A 66 -61.40 -27.32 -11.98
CA SER A 66 -61.34 -25.85 -11.90
C SER A 66 -60.79 -25.37 -10.56
N TYR A 67 -61.11 -26.05 -9.46
CA TYR A 67 -60.57 -25.71 -8.15
C TYR A 67 -59.06 -26.01 -8.07
N GLU A 68 -58.61 -27.13 -8.62
CA GLU A 68 -57.19 -27.49 -8.71
C GLU A 68 -56.43 -26.50 -9.60
N GLU A 69 -56.99 -26.06 -10.73
CA GLU A 69 -56.40 -25.02 -11.58
C GLU A 69 -56.30 -23.66 -10.87
N LEU A 70 -57.35 -23.24 -10.15
CA LEU A 70 -57.32 -22.01 -9.36
C LEU A 70 -56.30 -22.09 -8.22
N GLN A 71 -56.19 -23.24 -7.56
CA GLN A 71 -55.20 -23.45 -6.51
C GLN A 71 -53.78 -23.40 -7.10
N SER A 72 -53.54 -24.10 -8.22
CA SER A 72 -52.26 -24.07 -8.93
C SER A 72 -51.89 -22.65 -9.36
N GLY A 73 -52.83 -21.88 -9.90
CA GLY A 73 -52.60 -20.49 -10.27
C GLY A 73 -52.32 -19.60 -9.05
N ASN A 74 -52.91 -19.90 -7.90
CA ASN A 74 -52.61 -19.19 -6.66
C ASN A 74 -51.19 -19.52 -6.15
N GLU A 75 -50.80 -20.78 -6.20
CA GLU A 75 -49.45 -21.23 -5.84
C GLU A 75 -48.38 -20.64 -6.77
N GLU A 76 -48.67 -20.54 -8.08
CA GLU A 76 -47.78 -19.88 -9.04
C GLU A 76 -47.65 -18.36 -8.77
N LEU A 77 -48.77 -17.69 -8.46
CA LEU A 77 -48.73 -16.28 -8.04
C LEU A 77 -47.97 -16.08 -6.73
N GLN A 78 -48.09 -17.01 -5.78
CA GLN A 78 -47.32 -16.96 -4.54
C GLN A 78 -45.83 -17.15 -4.84
N SER A 79 -45.47 -18.16 -5.65
CA SER A 79 -44.08 -18.44 -6.03
C SER A 79 -43.45 -17.25 -6.76
N THR A 80 -44.16 -16.63 -7.69
CA THR A 80 -43.65 -15.44 -8.41
C THR A 80 -43.51 -14.23 -7.49
N ASN A 81 -44.37 -14.10 -6.48
CA ASN A 81 -44.23 -13.05 -5.47
C ASN A 81 -43.01 -13.29 -4.55
N GLU A 82 -42.77 -14.54 -4.15
CA GLU A 82 -41.57 -14.93 -3.40
C GLU A 82 -40.28 -14.70 -4.21
N GLU A 83 -40.29 -15.01 -5.51
CA GLU A 83 -39.18 -14.74 -6.41
C GLU A 83 -38.93 -13.23 -6.60
N LEU A 84 -39.99 -12.43 -6.74
CA LEU A 84 -39.88 -10.96 -6.77
C LEU A 84 -39.35 -10.40 -5.45
N GLN A 85 -39.74 -10.98 -4.31
CA GLN A 85 -39.19 -10.59 -3.02
C GLN A 85 -37.70 -10.94 -2.94
N SER A 86 -37.32 -12.15 -3.35
CA SER A 86 -35.91 -12.59 -3.37
C SER A 86 -35.05 -11.70 -4.25
N THR A 87 -35.51 -11.36 -5.46
CA THR A 87 -34.77 -10.45 -6.36
C THR A 87 -34.67 -9.03 -5.83
N ASN A 88 -35.66 -8.56 -5.08
CA ASN A 88 -35.60 -7.28 -4.39
C ASN A 88 -34.58 -7.32 -3.24
N GLU A 89 -34.58 -8.39 -2.44
CA GLU A 89 -33.57 -8.62 -1.40
C GLU A 89 -32.15 -8.65 -2.00
N GLU A 90 -31.93 -9.40 -3.09
CA GLU A 90 -30.64 -9.44 -3.80
C GLU A 90 -30.21 -8.06 -4.34
N LEU A 91 -31.16 -7.26 -4.85
CA LEU A 91 -30.87 -5.91 -5.30
C LEU A 91 -30.45 -5.01 -4.13
N THR A 92 -31.15 -5.12 -2.99
CA THR A 92 -30.79 -4.36 -1.79
C THR A 92 -29.42 -4.76 -1.25
N THR A 93 -29.10 -6.06 -1.24
CA THR A 93 -27.76 -6.51 -0.83
C THR A 93 -26.68 -6.01 -1.78
N SER A 94 -26.94 -6.04 -3.09
CA SER A 94 -26.00 -5.50 -4.08
C SER A 94 -25.79 -3.99 -3.93
N GLN A 95 -26.86 -3.26 -3.61
CA GLN A 95 -26.79 -1.83 -3.32
C GLN A 95 -25.95 -1.54 -2.06
N GLU A 96 -26.14 -2.32 -1.00
CA GLU A 96 -25.35 -2.22 0.24
C GLU A 96 -23.88 -2.55 0.01
N GLU A 97 -23.57 -3.59 -0.79
CA GLU A 97 -22.20 -3.94 -1.17
C GLU A 97 -21.50 -2.80 -1.93
N ILE A 98 -22.19 -2.19 -2.91
CA ILE A 98 -21.64 -1.04 -3.65
C ILE A 98 -21.41 0.14 -2.72
N GLN A 99 -22.32 0.39 -1.77
CA GLN A 99 -22.16 1.47 -0.81
C GLN A 99 -20.96 1.20 0.12
N PHE A 100 -20.81 -0.03 0.61
CA PHE A 100 -19.66 -0.45 1.41
C PHE A 100 -18.35 -0.26 0.65
N LEU A 101 -18.26 -0.72 -0.60
CA LEU A 101 -17.06 -0.55 -1.44
C LEU A 101 -16.73 0.92 -1.67
N ASN A 102 -17.74 1.78 -1.79
CA ASN A 102 -17.55 3.22 -1.93
C ASN A 102 -16.95 3.84 -0.66
N GLU A 103 -17.43 3.41 0.52
CA GLU A 103 -16.92 3.85 1.81
C GLU A 103 -15.49 3.37 2.04
N GLU A 104 -15.18 2.12 1.69
CA GLU A 104 -13.84 1.55 1.77
C GLU A 104 -12.86 2.29 0.84
N LEU A 105 -13.27 2.58 -0.41
CA LEU A 105 -12.45 3.35 -1.35
C LEU A 105 -12.17 4.76 -0.85
N LYS A 106 -13.17 5.42 -0.24
CA LYS A 106 -12.99 6.74 0.38
C LYS A 106 -12.02 6.68 1.56
N ALA A 107 -12.13 5.65 2.40
CA ALA A 107 -11.21 5.44 3.52
C ALA A 107 -9.77 5.23 3.02
N LEU A 108 -9.58 4.40 2.00
CA LEU A 108 -8.28 4.18 1.37
C LEU A 108 -7.71 5.45 0.74
N ASN A 109 -8.55 6.25 0.09
CA ASN A 109 -8.13 7.54 -0.48
C ASN A 109 -7.67 8.51 0.60
N TYR A 110 -8.41 8.59 1.72
CA TYR A 110 -8.00 9.39 2.86
C TYR A 110 -6.67 8.92 3.44
N GLU A 111 -6.49 7.62 3.62
CA GLU A 111 -5.21 7.05 4.07
C GLU A 111 -4.06 7.39 3.12
N LEU A 112 -4.29 7.30 1.81
CA LEU A 112 -3.31 7.68 0.80
C LEU A 112 -2.92 9.16 0.90
N ILE A 113 -3.89 10.05 1.10
CA ILE A 113 -3.63 11.48 1.29
C ILE A 113 -2.77 11.72 2.54
N VAL A 114 -3.10 11.07 3.65
CA VAL A 114 -2.31 11.16 4.89
C VAL A 114 -0.88 10.66 4.65
N LYS A 115 -0.70 9.53 3.96
CA LYS A 115 0.64 9.01 3.62
C LYS A 115 1.42 9.96 2.71
N LEU A 116 0.76 10.60 1.75
CA LEU A 116 1.39 11.61 0.91
C LEU A 116 1.81 12.84 1.73
N GLU A 117 1.01 13.27 2.68
CA GLU A 117 1.34 14.39 3.58
C GLU A 117 2.52 14.04 4.50
N GLU A 118 2.52 12.85 5.10
CA GLU A 118 3.65 12.34 5.89
C GLU A 118 4.95 12.29 5.06
N LEU A 119 4.89 11.81 3.82
CA LEU A 119 6.05 11.78 2.91
C LEU A 119 6.50 13.19 2.52
N ALA A 120 5.56 14.11 2.26
CA ALA A 120 5.87 15.49 1.95
C ALA A 120 6.55 16.18 3.14
N GLN A 121 6.06 15.96 4.36
CA GLN A 121 6.65 16.47 5.59
C GLN A 121 8.05 15.90 5.81
N ALA A 122 8.24 14.58 5.71
CA ALA A 122 9.55 13.95 5.86
C ALA A 122 10.56 14.44 4.80
N ASN A 123 10.11 14.66 3.56
CA ASN A 123 10.96 15.22 2.51
C ASN A 123 11.33 16.68 2.79
N ASN A 124 10.38 17.49 3.29
CA ASN A 124 10.65 18.85 3.72
C ASN A 124 11.66 18.88 4.86
N ASP A 125 11.49 18.04 5.88
CA ASP A 125 12.42 17.92 7.01
C ASP A 125 13.82 17.49 6.53
N MET A 126 13.92 16.52 5.61
CA MET A 126 15.19 16.10 5.01
C MET A 126 15.86 17.26 4.26
N ARG A 127 15.10 18.04 3.47
CA ARG A 127 15.62 19.22 2.78
C ARG A 127 16.10 20.29 3.76
N ASN A 128 15.33 20.57 4.81
CA ASN A 128 15.70 21.53 5.83
C ASN A 128 16.97 21.10 6.57
N LEU A 129 17.11 19.81 6.91
CA LEU A 129 18.33 19.27 7.50
C LEU A 129 19.52 19.46 6.57
N LEU A 130 19.40 19.07 5.30
CA LEU A 130 20.47 19.23 4.31
C LEU A 130 20.87 20.70 4.13
N ASP A 131 19.91 21.62 4.04
CA ASP A 131 20.18 23.05 3.92
C ASP A 131 20.80 23.63 5.21
N SER A 132 20.43 23.13 6.39
CA SER A 132 20.98 23.60 7.68
C SER A 132 22.44 23.21 7.91
N THR A 133 22.90 22.08 7.33
CA THR A 133 24.29 21.63 7.49
C THR A 133 25.30 22.52 6.76
N ASN A 134 24.84 23.41 5.87
CA ASN A 134 25.68 24.24 5.01
C ASN A 134 26.70 23.43 4.18
N ILE A 135 26.46 22.14 3.96
CA ILE A 135 27.31 21.29 3.12
C ILE A 135 26.76 21.30 1.70
N ALA A 136 27.60 21.68 0.74
CA ALA A 136 27.26 21.59 -0.67
C ALA A 136 27.27 20.12 -1.09
N THR A 137 26.09 19.58 -1.43
CA THR A 137 25.91 18.17 -1.80
C THR A 137 25.21 18.07 -3.14
N LEU A 138 25.70 17.17 -3.99
CA LEU A 138 25.15 16.84 -5.29
C LEU A 138 24.86 15.34 -5.36
N PHE A 139 23.61 14.99 -5.66
CA PHE A 139 23.17 13.62 -5.88
C PHE A 139 23.06 13.36 -7.38
N LEU A 140 23.73 12.32 -7.84
CA LEU A 140 23.68 11.83 -9.22
C LEU A 140 23.04 10.44 -9.25
N ASP A 141 22.31 10.15 -10.31
CA ASP A 141 21.77 8.81 -10.58
C ASP A 141 22.79 7.89 -11.30
N ASN A 142 22.36 6.69 -11.67
CA ASN A 142 23.19 5.72 -12.39
C ASN A 142 23.60 6.16 -13.80
N TRP A 143 22.89 7.11 -14.42
CA TRP A 143 23.24 7.70 -15.71
C TRP A 143 24.05 8.99 -15.58
N LEU A 144 24.49 9.30 -14.35
CA LEU A 144 25.20 10.53 -14.01
C LEU A 144 24.36 11.79 -14.20
N CYS A 145 23.04 11.67 -14.17
CA CYS A 145 22.11 12.79 -14.19
C CYS A 145 21.85 13.33 -12.79
N VAL A 146 21.70 14.65 -12.67
CA VAL A 146 21.47 15.33 -11.40
C VAL A 146 20.10 14.96 -10.84
N LYS A 147 20.07 14.23 -9.72
CA LYS A 147 18.84 13.82 -9.01
C LYS A 147 18.37 14.90 -8.04
N SER A 148 19.30 15.50 -7.29
CA SER A 148 19.02 16.57 -6.33
C SER A 148 20.31 17.26 -5.92
N PHE A 149 20.23 18.46 -5.38
CA PHE A 149 21.37 19.20 -4.83
C PHE A 149 20.91 20.13 -3.72
N THR A 150 21.83 20.47 -2.80
CA THR A 150 21.55 21.42 -1.71
C THR A 150 21.71 22.87 -2.16
N LYS A 151 21.11 23.81 -1.44
CA LYS A 151 21.21 25.24 -1.77
C LYS A 151 22.66 25.75 -1.81
N GLN A 152 23.52 25.25 -0.93
CA GLN A 152 24.94 25.59 -0.91
C GLN A 152 25.65 25.15 -2.19
N MET A 153 25.23 24.04 -2.79
CA MET A 153 25.79 23.59 -4.05
C MET A 153 25.53 24.61 -5.18
N SER A 154 24.35 25.24 -5.20
CA SER A 154 24.05 26.33 -6.15
C SER A 154 24.98 27.54 -6.00
N VAL A 155 25.42 27.85 -4.78
CA VAL A 155 26.35 28.96 -4.53
C VAL A 155 27.74 28.67 -5.10
N ILE A 156 28.24 27.45 -4.90
CA ILE A 156 29.60 27.06 -5.31
C ILE A 156 29.69 26.78 -6.81
N SER A 157 28.66 26.17 -7.40
CA SER A 157 28.68 25.66 -8.78
C SER A 157 27.72 26.35 -9.76
N LYS A 158 27.06 27.43 -9.32
CA LYS A 158 26.06 28.19 -10.10
C LYS A 158 24.94 27.30 -10.70
N LEU A 159 24.62 26.19 -10.03
CA LEU A 159 23.53 25.28 -10.40
C LEU A 159 22.16 25.92 -10.18
N ILE A 160 21.24 25.69 -11.12
CA ILE A 160 19.87 26.21 -11.08
C ILE A 160 18.90 25.04 -10.92
N GLY A 161 17.71 25.27 -10.32
CA GLY A 161 16.67 24.25 -10.15
C GLY A 161 16.25 23.52 -11.44
N SER A 162 16.44 24.13 -12.61
CA SER A 162 16.17 23.52 -13.92
C SER A 162 17.24 22.54 -14.41
N ASP A 163 18.36 22.42 -13.69
CA ASP A 163 19.43 21.48 -14.02
C ASP A 163 19.20 20.06 -13.44
N VAL A 164 18.13 19.87 -12.65
CA VAL A 164 17.68 18.54 -12.22
C VAL A 164 17.28 17.71 -13.46
N GLY A 165 17.82 16.50 -13.56
CA GLY A 165 17.62 15.58 -14.68
C GLY A 165 18.64 15.73 -15.82
N ARG A 166 19.53 16.73 -15.77
CA ARG A 166 20.60 16.88 -16.77
C ARG A 166 21.84 16.06 -16.40
N PRO A 167 22.60 15.54 -17.38
CA PRO A 167 23.84 14.83 -17.12
C PRO A 167 24.89 15.79 -16.55
N VAL A 168 25.68 15.29 -15.59
CA VAL A 168 26.72 16.08 -14.91
C VAL A 168 27.79 16.59 -15.89
N THR A 169 28.00 15.90 -17.01
CA THR A 169 28.96 16.30 -18.06
C THR A 169 28.63 17.66 -18.67
N ASP A 170 27.35 17.96 -18.86
CA ASP A 170 26.90 19.21 -19.48
C ASP A 170 27.08 20.40 -18.52
N ILE A 171 27.09 20.11 -17.22
CA ILE A 171 27.20 21.09 -16.15
C ILE A 171 28.62 21.12 -15.55
N ALA A 172 29.47 20.14 -15.87
CA ALA A 172 30.85 20.02 -15.42
C ALA A 172 31.68 21.27 -15.72
N SER A 173 31.39 21.96 -16.83
CA SER A 173 32.03 23.22 -17.20
C SER A 173 31.73 24.39 -16.26
N ARG A 174 30.62 24.34 -15.51
CA ARG A 174 30.24 25.31 -14.48
C ARG A 174 30.60 24.85 -13.07
N LEU A 175 30.92 23.57 -12.93
CA LEU A 175 31.36 23.00 -11.68
C LEU A 175 32.81 23.39 -11.42
N PHE A 176 33.09 23.66 -10.15
CA PHE A 176 34.41 24.04 -9.68
C PHE A 176 35.48 22.93 -9.91
N TYR A 177 35.04 21.70 -10.19
CA TYR A 177 35.89 20.53 -10.33
C TYR A 177 35.73 19.88 -11.72
N THR A 178 36.70 20.08 -12.61
CA THR A 178 36.65 19.60 -14.01
C THR A 178 36.90 18.10 -14.14
N GLN A 179 37.63 17.49 -13.21
CA GLN A 179 37.90 16.05 -13.18
C GLN A 179 36.78 15.22 -12.53
N ILE A 180 35.68 15.88 -12.13
CA ILE A 180 34.56 15.23 -11.42
C ILE A 180 33.99 14.04 -12.18
N THR A 181 33.92 14.11 -13.50
CA THR A 181 33.36 13.03 -14.32
C THR A 181 34.22 11.77 -14.28
N GLU A 182 35.56 11.92 -14.29
CA GLU A 182 36.48 10.79 -14.26
C GLU A 182 36.48 10.13 -12.89
N ASP A 183 36.51 10.93 -11.82
CA ASP A 183 36.48 10.43 -10.46
C ASP A 183 35.15 9.76 -10.10
N VAL A 184 34.03 10.31 -10.56
CA VAL A 184 32.70 9.69 -10.41
C VAL A 184 32.64 8.32 -11.10
N LYS A 185 33.18 8.19 -12.32
CA LYS A 185 33.29 6.90 -13.01
C LYS A 185 34.17 5.92 -12.22
N ARG A 186 35.31 6.39 -11.72
CA ARG A 186 36.22 5.58 -10.91
C ARG A 186 35.54 5.08 -9.63
N VAL A 187 34.74 5.91 -8.96
CA VAL A 187 33.97 5.50 -7.76
C VAL A 187 32.90 4.48 -8.11
N LEU A 188 32.22 4.61 -9.25
CA LEU A 188 31.23 3.61 -9.68
C LEU A 188 31.87 2.26 -10.04
N GLU A 189 33.06 2.25 -10.63
CA GLU A 189 33.79 1.03 -10.97
C GLU A 189 34.43 0.37 -9.74
N THR A 190 35.05 1.16 -8.87
CA THR A 190 35.81 0.63 -7.72
C THR A 190 34.96 0.47 -6.47
N LEU A 191 33.82 1.17 -6.37
CA LEU A 191 32.97 1.27 -5.18
C LEU A 191 33.68 1.81 -3.92
N HIS A 192 34.86 2.38 -4.10
CA HIS A 192 35.62 3.01 -3.03
C HIS A 192 35.37 4.50 -3.02
N LEU A 193 35.35 5.06 -1.82
CA LEU A 193 35.27 6.49 -1.60
C LEU A 193 36.54 7.18 -2.12
N ILE A 194 36.36 8.31 -2.82
CA ILE A 194 37.46 9.22 -3.17
C ILE A 194 37.31 10.50 -2.33
N GLU A 195 38.40 10.93 -1.69
CA GLU A 195 38.51 12.19 -0.96
C GLU A 195 39.71 12.98 -1.49
N THR A 196 39.45 14.18 -1.99
CA THR A 196 40.48 15.05 -2.58
C THR A 196 40.28 16.51 -2.16
N PRO A 197 41.32 17.16 -1.60
CA PRO A 197 41.27 18.60 -1.37
C PRO A 197 41.49 19.34 -2.69
N ILE A 198 40.65 20.32 -2.96
CA ILE A 198 40.73 21.19 -4.15
C ILE A 198 40.70 22.66 -3.73
N GLU A 199 41.42 23.50 -4.48
CA GLU A 199 41.48 24.94 -4.26
C GLU A 199 40.61 25.67 -5.28
N ALA A 200 39.66 26.47 -4.79
CA ALA A 200 38.74 27.28 -5.55
C ALA A 200 39.39 28.45 -6.30
N GLU A 201 38.77 28.90 -7.41
CA GLU A 201 39.21 30.09 -8.16
C GLU A 201 39.26 31.36 -7.27
N ASN A 202 38.46 31.39 -6.20
CA ASN A 202 38.43 32.46 -5.22
C ASN A 202 39.41 32.28 -4.04
N GLY A 203 40.28 31.26 -4.09
CA GLY A 203 41.27 30.93 -3.05
C GLY A 203 40.71 30.16 -1.85
N ALA A 204 39.44 29.75 -1.86
CA ALA A 204 38.86 28.91 -0.80
C ALA A 204 39.27 27.44 -1.00
N TRP A 205 39.49 26.69 0.09
CA TRP A 205 39.82 25.27 0.02
C TRP A 205 38.60 24.42 0.35
N PHE A 206 38.28 23.48 -0.54
CA PHE A 206 37.18 22.52 -0.35
C PHE A 206 37.73 21.11 -0.32
N ASN A 207 37.23 20.29 0.60
CA ASN A 207 37.42 18.85 0.54
C ASN A 207 36.26 18.24 -0.24
N VAL A 208 36.54 17.60 -1.36
CA VAL A 208 35.55 16.87 -2.16
C VAL A 208 35.55 15.42 -1.73
N ARG A 209 34.36 14.91 -1.45
CA ARG A 209 34.14 13.50 -1.11
C ARG A 209 33.10 12.90 -2.05
N ILE A 210 33.50 11.86 -2.79
CA ILE A 210 32.68 11.18 -3.78
C ILE A 210 32.44 9.75 -3.31
N GLN A 211 31.18 9.40 -3.04
CA GLN A 211 30.77 8.09 -2.53
C GLN A 211 29.63 7.49 -3.36
N PRO A 212 29.60 6.16 -3.54
CA PRO A 212 28.48 5.51 -4.23
C PRO A 212 27.20 5.64 -3.38
N TYR A 213 26.10 6.02 -4.03
CA TYR A 213 24.78 6.04 -3.41
C TYR A 213 24.17 4.64 -3.47
N ARG A 214 23.74 4.12 -2.32
CA ARG A 214 23.12 2.78 -2.22
C ARG A 214 21.67 2.92 -1.76
N THR A 215 20.79 2.16 -2.41
CA THR A 215 19.39 2.03 -1.99
C THR A 215 19.27 1.16 -0.75
N LEU A 216 18.08 1.11 -0.16
CA LEU A 216 17.76 0.21 0.96
C LEU A 216 17.98 -1.27 0.62
N GLU A 217 17.85 -1.64 -0.66
CA GLU A 217 18.11 -2.98 -1.19
C GLU A 217 19.61 -3.23 -1.47
N ASN A 218 20.49 -2.32 -1.02
CA ASN A 218 21.94 -2.37 -1.22
C ASN A 218 22.38 -2.37 -2.71
N LYS A 219 21.50 -1.90 -3.61
CA LYS A 219 21.82 -1.67 -5.02
C LYS A 219 22.43 -0.28 -5.18
N ILE A 220 23.45 -0.16 -6.03
CA ILE A 220 24.03 1.14 -6.37
C ILE A 220 23.04 1.89 -7.26
N ASP A 221 22.65 3.09 -6.82
CA ASP A 221 21.70 3.98 -7.48
C ASP A 221 22.32 5.38 -7.69
N GLY A 222 23.58 5.37 -8.12
CA GLY A 222 24.33 6.56 -8.49
C GLY A 222 25.41 6.93 -7.48
N VAL A 223 25.66 8.24 -7.35
CA VAL A 223 26.80 8.79 -6.61
C VAL A 223 26.38 10.03 -5.83
N VAL A 224 26.91 10.19 -4.62
CA VAL A 224 26.79 11.41 -3.83
C VAL A 224 28.15 12.09 -3.79
N ILE A 225 28.15 13.39 -4.08
CA ILE A 225 29.34 14.23 -4.03
C ILE A 225 29.10 15.31 -2.99
N THR A 226 30.00 15.45 -2.03
CA THR A 226 29.95 16.51 -1.02
C THR A 226 31.18 17.40 -1.11
N PHE A 227 30.97 18.70 -0.91
CA PHE A 227 32.01 19.72 -0.85
C PHE A 227 31.95 20.34 0.53
N VAL A 228 33.02 20.17 1.31
CA VAL A 228 33.14 20.70 2.66
C VAL A 228 34.21 21.79 2.65
N ASP A 229 33.87 22.99 3.10
CA ASP A 229 34.83 24.09 3.23
C ASP A 229 35.84 23.75 4.33
N ILE A 230 37.11 23.62 3.94
CA ILE A 230 38.26 23.37 4.82
C ILE A 230 39.22 24.56 4.85
N THR A 231 38.82 25.73 4.35
CA THR A 231 39.65 26.94 4.28
C THR A 231 40.20 27.31 5.65
N LYS A 232 39.33 27.36 6.68
CA LYS A 232 39.74 27.65 8.05
C LYS A 232 40.71 26.61 8.61
N ALA A 233 40.50 25.33 8.29
CA ALA A 233 41.37 24.26 8.74
C ALA A 233 42.76 24.39 8.10
N LYS A 234 42.82 24.70 6.81
CA LYS A 234 44.07 24.92 6.07
C LYS A 234 44.80 26.18 6.52
N GLU A 235 44.10 27.27 6.82
CA GLU A 235 44.71 28.46 7.39
C GLU A 235 45.34 28.20 8.77
N LEU A 236 44.64 27.44 9.63
CA LEU A 236 45.15 27.06 10.95
C LEU A 236 46.35 26.12 10.84
N GLU A 237 46.30 25.13 9.94
CA GLU A 237 47.41 24.23 9.65
C GLU A 237 48.65 25.00 9.19
N ALA A 238 48.50 25.93 8.25
CA ALA A 238 49.58 26.78 7.77
C ALA A 238 50.16 27.67 8.89
N ARG A 239 49.30 28.24 9.75
CA ARG A 239 49.75 29.02 10.92
C ARG A 239 50.53 28.16 11.91
N LEU A 240 50.07 26.94 12.20
CA LEU A 240 50.77 26.00 13.10
C LEU A 240 52.13 25.58 12.55
N LEU A 241 52.22 25.29 11.25
CA LEU A 241 53.49 24.95 10.60
C LEU A 241 54.47 26.14 10.65
N ASN A 242 54.00 27.36 10.41
CA ASN A 242 54.84 28.56 10.49
C ASN A 242 55.32 28.84 11.92
N THR A 243 54.47 28.67 12.94
CA THR A 243 54.89 28.83 14.34
C THR A 243 55.88 27.75 14.76
N GLN A 244 55.67 26.50 14.35
CA GLN A 244 56.60 25.40 14.61
C GLN A 244 57.97 25.65 13.96
N ALA A 245 57.99 26.09 12.71
CA ALA A 245 59.24 26.45 12.01
C ALA A 245 59.98 27.61 12.71
N LEU A 246 59.26 28.65 13.15
CA LEU A 246 59.85 29.77 13.88
C LEU A 246 60.43 29.34 15.24
N LEU A 247 59.73 28.46 15.96
CA LEU A 247 60.20 27.92 17.23
C LEU A 247 61.45 27.04 17.04
N GLN A 248 61.47 26.19 16.02
CA GLN A 248 62.65 25.40 15.66
C GLN A 248 63.84 26.29 15.30
N GLN A 249 63.63 27.36 14.53
CA GLN A 249 64.69 28.31 14.21
C GLN A 249 65.24 29.01 15.47
N LYS A 250 64.37 29.42 16.40
CA LYS A 250 64.81 30.03 17.67
C LYS A 250 65.59 29.06 18.55
N LEU A 251 65.14 27.81 18.64
CA LEU A 251 65.84 26.77 19.40
C LEU A 251 67.21 26.44 18.79
N SER A 252 67.31 26.35 17.46
CA SER A 252 68.59 26.16 16.76
C SER A 252 69.56 27.30 17.06
N ASN A 253 69.10 28.56 16.94
CA ASN A 253 69.94 29.72 17.20
C ASN A 253 70.40 29.80 18.68
N GLN A 254 69.57 29.38 19.64
CA GLN A 254 69.96 29.29 21.05
C GLN A 254 70.91 28.13 21.33
N GLY A 255 70.74 26.99 20.66
CA GLY A 255 71.68 25.86 20.72
C GLY A 255 73.07 26.25 20.22
N ASP A 256 73.15 27.01 19.14
CA ASP A 256 74.41 27.55 18.61
C ASP A 256 75.04 28.57 19.57
N GLN A 257 74.24 29.40 20.24
CA GLN A 257 74.73 30.34 21.25
C GLN A 257 75.22 29.66 22.54
N LEU A 258 74.78 28.44 22.86
CA LEU A 258 75.22 27.68 24.04
C LEU A 258 76.42 26.78 23.74
N THR A 259 76.56 26.29 22.51
CA THR A 259 77.71 25.48 22.08
C THR A 259 78.99 26.31 21.93
N LEU A 260 78.89 27.57 21.47
CA LEU A 260 80.00 28.52 21.38
C LEU A 260 80.75 28.75 22.72
N PRO A 261 80.08 29.09 23.84
CA PRO A 261 80.74 29.24 25.13
C PRO A 261 81.18 27.90 25.72
N GLN A 262 80.44 26.79 25.51
CA GLN A 262 80.87 25.47 25.99
C GLN A 262 82.15 24.98 25.29
N GLY A 263 82.29 25.18 23.99
CA GLY A 263 83.52 24.88 23.26
C GLY A 263 84.70 25.75 23.70
N ARG A 264 84.43 27.02 24.02
CA ARG A 264 85.45 27.96 24.53
C ARG A 264 85.90 27.60 25.96
N LEU A 265 84.96 27.26 26.84
CA LEU A 265 85.22 26.76 28.19
C LEU A 265 85.95 25.41 28.16
N ALA A 266 85.56 24.49 27.29
CA ALA A 266 86.25 23.20 27.12
C ALA A 266 87.70 23.42 26.62
N GLY A 267 87.89 24.33 25.67
CA GLY A 267 89.21 24.76 25.20
C GLY A 267 90.08 25.34 26.32
N GLU A 268 89.54 26.26 27.12
CA GLU A 268 90.24 26.83 28.29
C GLU A 268 90.57 25.79 29.36
N ILE A 269 89.68 24.83 29.62
CA ILE A 269 89.94 23.73 30.56
C ILE A 269 91.07 22.84 30.04
N THR A 270 91.06 22.46 28.75
CA THR A 270 92.17 21.69 28.16
C THR A 270 93.49 22.45 28.11
N ALA A 271 93.46 23.78 27.89
CA ALA A 271 94.64 24.62 27.92
C ALA A 271 95.23 24.70 29.34
N ARG A 272 94.39 24.94 30.36
CA ARG A 272 94.82 24.92 31.77
C ARG A 272 95.31 23.55 32.23
N GLN A 273 94.70 22.45 31.75
CA GLN A 273 95.20 21.10 32.05
C GLN A 273 96.56 20.83 31.40
N ARG A 274 96.83 21.35 30.19
CA ARG A 274 98.17 21.28 29.57
C ARG A 274 99.20 22.14 30.29
N GLU A 275 98.85 23.35 30.72
CA GLU A 275 99.74 24.20 31.51
C GLU A 275 100.04 23.57 32.89
N ALA A 276 99.04 22.98 33.55
CA ALA A 276 99.24 22.25 34.80
C ALA A 276 100.10 20.99 34.61
N ALA A 277 99.98 20.29 33.47
CA ALA A 277 100.84 19.15 33.14
C ALA A 277 102.27 19.57 32.76
N ALA A 278 102.47 20.76 32.18
CA ALA A 278 103.79 21.30 31.85
C ALA A 278 104.51 21.92 33.06
N GLY A 279 103.78 22.30 34.11
CA GLY A 279 104.32 22.76 35.39
C GLY A 279 104.54 21.65 36.43
N TRP A 280 104.26 20.40 36.09
CA TRP A 280 104.48 19.25 36.98
C TRP A 280 105.85 18.63 36.69
N ASP A 281 106.85 19.09 37.42
CA ASP A 281 108.18 18.48 37.48
C ASP A 281 108.17 17.39 38.58
N PRO A 282 108.32 16.09 38.27
CA PRO A 282 108.22 15.02 39.27
C PRO A 282 109.39 15.01 40.27
N ASP A 283 110.47 15.75 40.04
CA ASP A 283 111.74 15.59 40.77
C ASP A 283 112.09 16.74 41.75
N SER A 284 111.10 17.52 42.20
CA SER A 284 111.34 18.60 43.21
C SER A 284 111.16 18.18 44.67
N LYS A 285 111.19 16.87 44.97
CA LYS A 285 111.37 16.35 46.33
C LYS A 285 112.25 15.10 46.33
N GLU A 286 113.56 15.31 46.46
CA GLU A 286 114.40 14.84 47.58
C GLU A 286 115.82 15.38 47.43
#